data_AF-A0A1E7NCJ8-F1
#
_entry.id   AF-A0A1E7NCJ8-F1
#
_cell.length_a   1.000
_cell.length_b   1.000
_cell.length_c   1.000
_cell.angle_alpha   90.00
_cell.angle_beta   90.00
_cell.angle_gamma   90.00
#
_symmetry.space_group_name_H-M   'P 1'
#
loop_
_entity.id
_entity.type
_entity.pdbx_description
1 polymer ?
#
loop_
_entity_poly.entity_id
_entity_poly.type
_entity_poly.pdbx_seq_one_letter_code
_entity_poly.pdbx_strand_id
1 'polypeptide(L)'
;MIGVIGDGSREAEDQDGEGIQWLADAGGEVDGVIFARGIPPEELARRMGADPAAATGPISGTEIWGLDIEVYRPGDDGDGVIRVGETDGWSFAIEYGDSTGGELLTEIARGGVEVVHFRPMPDQPPALLDYARDGAVLCGFGLGEERWRWGQEPDLLVPELVAANVLEADGVTRCAPGAVPYPSAWQRTLGVVGRRFGLRLPRAVLGELRLPAYVVRGRPGLELP
;
A
#
# COMPACT_ATOMS: atom_id res chain seq x y z
N MET A 1 33.74 -25.20 -41.18
CA MET A 1 34.59 -25.04 -39.97
C MET A 1 33.97 -23.91 -39.16
N ILE A 2 33.60 -24.22 -37.93
CA ILE A 2 32.51 -23.59 -37.16
C ILE A 2 32.89 -22.18 -36.71
N GLY A 3 32.02 -21.20 -36.99
CA GLY A 3 32.02 -19.89 -36.37
C GLY A 3 31.33 -19.94 -35.02
N VAL A 4 32.00 -19.42 -34.00
CA VAL A 4 31.44 -19.21 -32.65
C VAL A 4 30.64 -17.92 -32.68
N ILE A 5 29.33 -18.01 -32.53
CA ILE A 5 28.43 -16.90 -32.24
C ILE A 5 28.07 -17.01 -30.77
N GLY A 6 28.29 -15.91 -30.04
CA GLY A 6 28.04 -15.79 -28.62
C GLY A 6 26.58 -16.05 -28.28
N ASP A 7 26.38 -16.86 -27.26
CA ASP A 7 25.10 -17.12 -26.63
C ASP A 7 24.71 -15.93 -25.76
N GLY A 8 24.18 -14.90 -26.41
CA GLY A 8 23.37 -13.88 -25.78
C GLY A 8 21.94 -14.37 -25.75
N SER A 9 21.56 -15.11 -24.71
CA SER A 9 20.17 -15.39 -24.32
C SER A 9 20.17 -16.04 -22.94
N ARG A 10 20.55 -15.29 -21.91
CA ARG A 10 20.04 -15.58 -20.57
C ARG A 10 18.69 -14.91 -20.48
N GLU A 11 17.73 -15.75 -20.85
CA GLU A 11 16.28 -15.61 -20.79
C GLU A 11 15.81 -14.61 -19.74
N ALA A 12 14.99 -13.67 -20.22
CA ALA A 12 14.07 -12.91 -19.43
C ALA A 12 13.07 -13.88 -18.78
N GLU A 13 13.42 -14.40 -17.61
CA GLU A 13 12.52 -15.12 -16.73
C GLU A 13 11.94 -14.12 -15.71
N ASP A 14 10.62 -13.96 -15.77
CA ASP A 14 9.72 -13.31 -14.82
C ASP A 14 9.82 -11.78 -14.65
N GLN A 15 9.27 -11.04 -15.62
CA GLN A 15 8.67 -9.71 -15.39
C GLN A 15 7.13 -9.77 -15.36
N ASP A 16 6.56 -10.88 -14.88
CA ASP A 16 5.17 -10.90 -14.43
C ASP A 16 5.10 -10.07 -13.13
N GLY A 17 4.57 -8.84 -13.24
CA GLY A 17 4.69 -7.76 -12.25
C GLY A 17 4.65 -8.17 -10.77
N GLU A 18 5.53 -7.61 -9.96
CA GLU A 18 5.61 -7.98 -8.56
C GLU A 18 4.30 -7.68 -7.80
N GLY A 19 3.78 -8.66 -7.05
CA GLY A 19 2.66 -8.44 -6.13
C GLY A 19 3.09 -7.54 -4.96
N ILE A 20 2.20 -7.32 -3.99
CA ILE A 20 2.47 -6.38 -2.89
C ILE A 20 3.28 -6.98 -1.72
N GLN A 21 3.73 -8.24 -1.80
CA GLN A 21 4.37 -8.94 -0.68
C GLN A 21 5.61 -8.23 -0.15
N TRP A 22 6.31 -7.50 -1.02
CA TRP A 22 7.51 -6.77 -0.68
C TRP A 22 7.28 -5.60 0.29
N LEU A 23 6.04 -5.13 0.42
CA LEU A 23 5.69 -4.08 1.38
C LEU A 23 5.96 -4.51 2.84
N ALA A 24 6.03 -5.82 3.12
CA ALA A 24 6.45 -6.32 4.42
C ALA A 24 7.89 -5.90 4.80
N ASP A 25 8.72 -5.61 3.80
CA ASP A 25 10.13 -5.27 3.96
C ASP A 25 10.41 -3.78 3.68
N ALA A 26 9.38 -2.98 3.38
CA ALA A 26 9.52 -1.57 2.99
C ALA A 26 9.94 -0.63 4.14
N GLY A 27 10.08 -1.14 5.36
CA GLY A 27 10.90 -0.52 6.42
C GLY A 27 10.71 0.98 6.67
N GLY A 28 9.49 1.46 6.89
CA GLY A 28 9.24 2.87 7.22
C GLY A 28 9.56 3.87 6.11
N GLU A 29 9.87 3.40 4.89
CA GLU A 29 10.09 4.25 3.72
C GLU A 29 8.81 4.95 3.24
N VAL A 30 7.65 4.50 3.74
CA VAL A 30 6.32 5.08 3.52
C VAL A 30 5.49 4.94 4.78
N ASP A 31 4.54 5.85 4.98
CA ASP A 31 3.61 5.83 6.11
C ASP A 31 2.34 5.00 5.81
N GLY A 32 2.05 4.80 4.52
CA GLY A 32 0.91 4.01 4.06
C GLY A 32 0.88 3.80 2.56
N VAL A 33 0.07 2.84 2.14
CA VAL A 33 -0.29 2.63 0.73
C VAL A 33 -1.79 2.35 0.65
N ILE A 34 -2.48 3.16 -0.14
CA ILE A 34 -3.90 2.95 -0.48
C ILE A 34 -4.00 2.48 -1.92
N PHE A 35 -4.84 1.47 -2.14
CA PHE A 35 -5.34 1.07 -3.45
C PHE A 35 -6.84 1.35 -3.50
N ALA A 36 -7.32 1.99 -4.55
CA ALA A 36 -8.74 2.23 -4.80
C ALA A 36 -9.15 1.79 -6.22
N ARG A 37 -10.19 0.95 -6.32
CA ARG A 37 -10.75 0.49 -7.59
C ARG A 37 -12.10 1.17 -7.86
N GLY A 38 -12.28 1.60 -9.10
CA GLY A 38 -13.50 2.28 -9.56
C GLY A 38 -13.41 3.81 -9.60
N ILE A 39 -12.26 4.38 -9.25
CA ILE A 39 -11.95 5.81 -9.38
C ILE A 39 -10.55 6.00 -9.98
N PRO A 40 -10.30 7.08 -10.74
CA PRO A 40 -8.97 7.43 -11.23
C PRO A 40 -8.09 8.03 -10.12
N PRO A 41 -6.75 8.13 -10.32
CA PRO A 41 -5.81 8.58 -9.30
C PRO A 41 -6.08 9.98 -8.75
N GLU A 42 -6.55 10.91 -9.60
CA GLU A 42 -6.86 12.28 -9.20
C GLU A 42 -8.09 12.35 -8.30
N GLU A 43 -9.08 11.48 -8.54
CA GLU A 43 -10.27 11.36 -7.69
C GLU A 43 -9.91 10.70 -6.35
N LEU A 44 -8.98 9.73 -6.34
CA LEU A 44 -8.41 9.20 -5.10
C LEU A 44 -7.74 10.32 -4.29
N ALA A 45 -6.88 11.13 -4.92
CA ALA A 45 -6.24 12.26 -4.25
C ALA A 45 -7.26 13.25 -3.67
N ARG A 46 -8.30 13.59 -4.44
CA ARG A 46 -9.38 14.48 -3.99
C ARG A 46 -10.14 13.92 -2.79
N ARG A 47 -10.41 12.61 -2.76
CA ARG A 47 -11.07 11.96 -1.61
C ARG A 47 -10.17 11.84 -0.39
N MET A 48 -8.85 11.87 -0.59
CA MET A 48 -7.87 12.07 0.47
C MET A 48 -7.74 13.54 0.90
N GLY A 49 -8.54 14.46 0.36
CA GLY A 49 -8.56 15.86 0.79
C GLY A 49 -7.62 16.77 0.00
N ALA A 50 -6.98 16.27 -1.06
CA ALA A 50 -6.20 17.13 -1.94
C ALA A 50 -7.08 18.15 -2.68
N ASP A 51 -6.55 19.36 -2.84
CA ASP A 51 -7.09 20.32 -3.82
C ASP A 51 -6.65 19.90 -5.22
N PRO A 52 -7.57 19.61 -6.16
CA PRO A 52 -7.23 19.25 -7.54
C PRO A 52 -6.36 20.30 -8.27
N ALA A 53 -6.42 21.57 -7.85
CA ALA A 53 -5.60 22.65 -8.41
C ALA A 53 -4.17 22.70 -7.83
N ALA A 54 -3.89 21.98 -6.75
CA ALA A 54 -2.61 21.97 -6.03
C ALA A 54 -1.72 20.77 -6.37
N ALA A 55 -2.04 20.03 -7.45
CA ALA A 55 -1.17 18.98 -7.96
C ALA A 55 0.20 19.58 -8.30
N THR A 56 1.26 18.98 -7.78
CA THR A 56 2.61 19.30 -8.24
C THR A 56 2.98 18.44 -9.45
N GLY A 57 4.01 18.86 -10.19
CA GLY A 57 4.57 18.04 -11.26
C GLY A 57 5.07 16.69 -10.72
N PRO A 58 5.21 15.66 -11.57
CA PRO A 58 5.61 14.34 -11.11
C PRO A 58 6.97 14.34 -10.40
N ILE A 59 7.01 13.78 -9.18
CA ILE A 59 8.21 13.64 -8.34
C ILE A 59 8.46 12.17 -7.95
N SER A 60 9.73 11.83 -7.80
CA SER A 60 10.23 10.54 -7.33
C SER A 60 10.04 10.37 -5.83
N GLY A 61 10.15 9.13 -5.34
CA GLY A 61 10.10 8.85 -3.91
C GLY A 61 11.33 9.34 -3.18
N THR A 62 12.44 9.55 -3.88
CA THR A 62 13.62 10.21 -3.32
C THR A 62 13.47 11.71 -3.17
N GLU A 63 12.78 12.38 -4.11
CA GLU A 63 12.54 13.83 -4.04
C GLU A 63 11.57 14.22 -2.92
N ILE A 64 10.70 13.30 -2.48
CA ILE A 64 9.74 13.55 -1.39
C ILE A 64 10.45 13.97 -0.10
N TRP A 65 11.62 13.39 0.19
CA TRP A 65 12.40 13.68 1.40
C TRP A 65 13.07 15.05 1.36
N GLY A 66 13.10 15.70 0.18
CA GLY A 66 13.50 17.09 0.04
C GLY A 66 12.37 18.07 0.31
N LEU A 67 11.12 17.60 0.45
CA LEU A 67 10.01 18.42 0.91
C LEU A 67 10.14 18.60 2.42
N ASP A 68 10.04 19.83 2.90
CA ASP A 68 10.04 20.15 4.32
C ASP A 68 8.69 19.74 4.93
N ILE A 69 8.48 18.42 5.07
CA ILE A 69 7.27 17.78 5.62
C ILE A 69 7.42 17.74 7.13
N GLU A 70 6.66 18.56 7.84
CA GLU A 70 6.63 18.54 9.29
C GLU A 70 5.50 17.61 9.76
N VAL A 71 5.85 16.36 10.07
CA VAL A 71 4.88 15.30 10.42
C VAL A 71 4.13 15.59 11.73
N TYR A 72 4.74 16.34 12.66
CA TYR A 72 4.13 16.64 13.95
C TYR A 72 4.28 18.12 14.31
N ARG A 73 3.14 18.78 14.54
CA ARG A 73 3.06 20.14 15.08
C ARG A 73 2.30 20.14 16.41
N PRO A 74 2.90 20.65 17.50
CA PRO A 74 2.19 20.72 18.78
C PRO A 74 0.91 21.56 18.69
N GLY A 75 -0.25 20.91 18.80
CA GLY A 75 -1.56 21.56 18.83
C GLY A 75 -2.14 21.94 17.46
N ASP A 76 -1.56 21.43 16.38
CA ASP A 76 -2.03 21.61 15.00
C ASP A 76 -1.78 20.33 14.19
N ASP A 77 -2.32 20.28 12.98
CA ASP A 77 -2.14 19.19 12.03
C ASP A 77 -0.70 19.18 11.44
N GLY A 78 -0.15 17.99 11.21
CA GLY A 78 1.12 17.82 10.50
C GLY A 78 0.97 18.06 9.00
N ASP A 79 2.06 17.86 8.24
CA ASP A 79 2.00 17.82 6.78
C ASP A 79 1.80 16.40 6.27
N GLY A 80 0.85 16.25 5.35
CA GLY A 80 0.55 15.00 4.65
C GLY A 80 0.70 15.19 3.15
N VAL A 81 1.51 14.34 2.52
CA VAL A 81 1.72 14.33 1.07
C VAL A 81 1.47 12.93 0.53
N ILE A 82 0.84 12.86 -0.64
CA ILE A 82 0.67 11.61 -1.36
C ILE A 82 1.27 11.69 -2.75
N ARG A 83 1.68 10.54 -3.27
CA ARG A 83 1.99 10.34 -4.69
C ARG A 83 1.07 9.30 -5.28
N VAL A 84 0.44 9.61 -6.41
CA VAL A 84 -0.64 8.77 -6.97
C VAL A 84 -0.30 8.20 -8.34
N GLY A 85 -0.81 7.00 -8.62
CA GLY A 85 -0.64 6.33 -9.91
C GLY A 85 -1.71 5.27 -10.12
N GLU A 86 -1.56 4.46 -11.17
CA GLU A 86 -2.48 3.37 -11.50
C GLU A 86 -1.71 2.09 -11.84
N THR A 87 -2.24 0.94 -11.44
CA THR A 87 -1.76 -0.39 -11.83
C THR A 87 -2.90 -1.40 -11.78
N ASP A 88 -3.02 -2.24 -12.82
CA ASP A 88 -3.99 -3.35 -12.88
C ASP A 88 -5.45 -2.97 -12.54
N GLY A 89 -5.88 -1.77 -12.96
CA GLY A 89 -7.23 -1.26 -12.71
C GLY A 89 -7.47 -0.73 -11.29
N TRP A 90 -6.41 -0.59 -10.50
CA TRP A 90 -6.40 0.07 -9.20
C TRP A 90 -5.63 1.39 -9.30
N SER A 91 -6.26 2.49 -8.89
CA SER A 91 -5.53 3.68 -8.49
C SER A 91 -4.81 3.39 -7.19
N PHE A 92 -3.61 3.93 -7.01
CA PHE A 92 -2.89 3.82 -5.75
C PHE A 92 -2.38 5.18 -5.28
N ALA A 93 -2.20 5.32 -3.97
CA ALA A 93 -1.54 6.44 -3.32
C ALA A 93 -0.45 5.91 -2.38
N ILE A 94 0.75 6.46 -2.49
CA ILE A 94 1.82 6.29 -1.52
C ILE A 94 1.78 7.46 -0.55
N GLU A 95 1.71 7.18 0.74
CA GLU A 95 1.49 8.16 1.79
C GLU A 95 2.79 8.51 2.53
N TYR A 96 2.93 9.80 2.81
CA TYR A 96 4.06 10.40 3.52
C TYR A 96 3.57 11.41 4.56
N GLY A 97 4.17 11.36 5.75
CA GLY A 97 3.86 12.21 6.89
C GLY A 97 2.46 11.95 7.45
N ASP A 98 1.81 13.04 7.86
CA ASP A 98 0.47 13.03 8.46
C ASP A 98 -0.63 12.95 7.37
N SER A 99 -0.56 11.89 6.56
CA SER A 99 -1.53 11.65 5.48
C SER A 99 -2.90 11.24 6.03
N THR A 100 -3.94 11.55 5.26
CA THR A 100 -5.35 11.47 5.67
C THR A 100 -6.02 10.13 5.33
N GLY A 101 -5.31 9.20 4.67
CA GLY A 101 -5.91 8.00 4.08
C GLY A 101 -6.59 7.08 5.07
N GLY A 102 -6.02 6.93 6.27
CA GLY A 102 -6.63 6.16 7.36
C GLY A 102 -7.92 6.80 7.90
N GLU A 103 -7.93 8.12 8.04
CA GLU A 103 -9.08 8.87 8.58
C GLU A 103 -10.24 8.94 7.58
N LEU A 104 -9.91 9.11 6.30
CA LEU A 104 -10.89 9.26 5.22
C LEU A 104 -11.22 7.94 4.53
N LEU A 105 -10.78 6.80 5.06
CA LEU A 105 -10.95 5.49 4.42
C LEU A 105 -12.39 5.19 3.97
N THR A 106 -13.37 5.52 4.82
CA THR A 106 -14.79 5.34 4.49
C THR A 106 -15.30 6.36 3.48
N GLU A 107 -14.78 7.59 3.45
CA GLU A 107 -15.10 8.56 2.39
C GLU A 107 -14.55 8.08 1.04
N ILE A 108 -13.30 7.63 1.02
CA ILE A 108 -12.64 7.10 -0.17
C ILE A 108 -13.45 5.93 -0.75
N ALA A 109 -13.94 5.03 0.11
CA ALA A 109 -14.71 3.85 -0.28
C ALA A 109 -16.17 4.11 -0.72
N ARG A 110 -16.66 5.35 -0.75
CA ARG A 110 -18.08 5.60 -1.11
C ARG A 110 -18.39 5.33 -2.59
N GLY A 111 -19.64 4.96 -2.85
CA GLY A 111 -20.19 4.88 -4.21
C GLY A 111 -19.63 3.72 -5.04
N GLY A 112 -19.55 2.52 -4.48
CA GLY A 112 -19.07 1.33 -5.15
C GLY A 112 -17.56 1.15 -5.18
N VAL A 113 -16.80 2.11 -4.63
CA VAL A 113 -15.33 2.06 -4.62
C VAL A 113 -14.84 1.04 -3.62
N GLU A 114 -13.95 0.17 -4.08
CA GLU A 114 -13.23 -0.78 -3.22
C GLU A 114 -11.89 -0.17 -2.84
N VAL A 115 -11.51 -0.29 -1.56
CA VAL A 115 -10.29 0.30 -1.03
C VAL A 115 -9.55 -0.72 -0.18
N VAL A 116 -8.26 -0.90 -0.45
CA VAL A 116 -7.34 -1.64 0.42
C VAL A 116 -6.30 -0.65 0.93
N HIS A 117 -6.13 -0.57 2.24
CA HIS A 117 -5.19 0.33 2.89
C HIS A 117 -4.21 -0.49 3.73
N PHE A 118 -2.92 -0.34 3.44
CA PHE A 118 -1.84 -0.94 4.21
C PHE A 118 -1.05 0.16 4.94
N ARG A 119 -0.85 -0.01 6.24
CA ARG A 119 -0.05 0.90 7.08
C ARG A 119 1.08 0.13 7.75
N PRO A 120 2.36 0.40 7.44
CA PRO A 120 3.48 -0.32 8.04
C PRO A 120 3.60 -0.17 9.57
N MET A 121 3.23 0.99 10.12
CA MET A 121 3.24 1.28 11.57
C MET A 121 4.54 0.86 12.30
N PRO A 122 5.75 1.25 11.83
CA PRO A 122 7.01 0.78 12.41
C PRO A 122 7.20 1.20 13.88
N ASP A 123 6.72 2.38 14.24
CA ASP A 123 6.82 2.92 15.61
C ASP A 123 5.70 2.41 16.55
N GLN A 124 4.62 1.88 15.99
CA GLN A 124 3.47 1.37 16.74
C GLN A 124 2.92 0.08 16.09
N PRO A 125 3.69 -1.03 16.12
CA PRO A 125 3.25 -2.28 15.53
C PRO A 125 1.97 -2.82 16.21
N PRO A 126 1.16 -3.64 15.50
CA PRO A 126 1.45 -4.23 14.19
C PRO A 126 1.17 -3.31 12.99
N ALA A 127 1.75 -3.64 11.84
CA ALA A 127 1.30 -3.11 10.56
C ALA A 127 -0.18 -3.46 10.34
N LEU A 128 -0.98 -2.51 9.85
CA LEU A 128 -2.42 -2.65 9.75
C LEU A 128 -2.85 -2.81 8.30
N LEU A 129 -3.90 -3.58 8.10
CA LEU A 129 -4.57 -3.72 6.82
C LEU A 129 -6.07 -3.54 6.99
N ASP A 130 -6.65 -2.70 6.14
CA ASP A 130 -8.09 -2.46 6.09
C ASP A 130 -8.59 -2.64 4.65
N TYR A 131 -9.71 -3.34 4.48
CA TYR A 131 -10.49 -3.40 3.26
C TYR A 131 -11.85 -2.75 3.50
N ALA A 132 -12.17 -1.76 2.67
CA ALA A 132 -13.41 -1.00 2.72
C ALA A 132 -14.10 -0.97 1.36
N ARG A 133 -15.43 -0.90 1.40
CA ARG A 133 -16.28 -0.75 0.21
C ARG A 133 -17.59 -0.09 0.60
N ASP A 134 -18.15 0.70 -0.31
CA ASP A 134 -19.47 1.33 -0.15
C ASP A 134 -19.60 2.15 1.14
N GLY A 135 -18.50 2.80 1.52
CA GLY A 135 -18.42 3.65 2.69
C GLY A 135 -18.30 2.92 4.03
N ALA A 136 -18.01 1.62 4.03
CA ALA A 136 -17.84 0.83 5.23
C ALA A 136 -16.55 0.01 5.21
N VAL A 137 -15.90 -0.14 6.37
CA VAL A 137 -14.82 -1.11 6.55
C VAL A 137 -15.43 -2.50 6.67
N LEU A 138 -15.09 -3.39 5.74
CA LEU A 138 -15.60 -4.75 5.70
C LEU A 138 -14.69 -5.69 6.48
N CYS A 139 -13.39 -5.61 6.30
CA CYS A 139 -12.43 -6.49 6.97
C CYS A 139 -11.14 -5.73 7.27
N GLY A 140 -10.63 -5.82 8.50
CA GLY A 140 -9.30 -5.33 8.83
C GLY A 140 -8.65 -6.14 9.94
N PHE A 141 -7.32 -6.12 9.99
CA PHE A 141 -6.49 -6.79 10.99
C PHE A 141 -5.06 -6.25 11.01
N GLY A 142 -4.35 -6.52 12.11
CA GLY A 142 -2.90 -6.36 12.18
C GLY A 142 -2.16 -7.56 11.61
N LEU A 143 -1.06 -7.32 10.89
CA LEU A 143 -0.17 -8.38 10.39
C LEU A 143 0.50 -9.11 11.55
N GLY A 144 0.31 -10.43 11.59
CA GLY A 144 0.69 -11.28 12.72
C GLY A 144 -0.32 -11.34 13.86
N GLU A 145 -1.39 -10.55 13.77
CA GLU A 145 -2.54 -10.51 14.67
C GLU A 145 -3.84 -10.87 13.94
N GLU A 146 -3.76 -11.68 12.87
CA GLU A 146 -4.89 -12.00 11.98
C GLU A 146 -6.07 -12.67 12.69
N ARG A 147 -5.93 -13.10 13.95
CA ARG A 147 -7.02 -13.59 14.79
C ARG A 147 -7.92 -12.48 15.36
N TRP A 148 -7.38 -11.26 15.44
CA TRP A 148 -8.06 -10.07 15.95
C TRP A 148 -8.49 -9.22 14.76
N ARG A 149 -9.69 -9.51 14.25
CA ARG A 149 -10.25 -8.90 13.04
C ARG A 149 -11.41 -7.98 13.38
N TRP A 150 -11.60 -6.96 12.56
CA TRP A 150 -12.70 -6.00 12.68
C TRP A 150 -13.35 -5.72 11.32
N GLY A 151 -14.41 -4.92 11.33
CA GLY A 151 -15.23 -4.60 10.16
C GLY A 151 -16.58 -5.30 10.18
N GLN A 152 -17.40 -5.06 9.16
CA GLN A 152 -18.74 -5.66 9.02
C GLN A 152 -18.70 -7.14 8.61
N GLU A 153 -17.62 -7.55 7.95
CA GLU A 153 -17.33 -8.91 7.49
C GLU A 153 -15.92 -9.31 7.96
N PRO A 154 -15.68 -9.39 9.28
CA PRO A 154 -14.33 -9.55 9.82
C PRO A 154 -13.65 -10.84 9.36
N ASP A 155 -14.41 -11.88 9.02
CA ASP A 155 -13.89 -13.18 8.58
C ASP A 155 -13.73 -13.31 7.06
N LEU A 156 -13.92 -12.22 6.30
CA LEU A 156 -13.90 -12.21 4.83
C LEU A 156 -12.66 -12.88 4.21
N LEU A 157 -11.49 -12.71 4.83
CA LEU A 157 -10.21 -13.23 4.33
C LEU A 157 -9.75 -14.54 5.02
N VAL A 158 -10.51 -15.07 5.98
CA VAL A 158 -10.11 -16.27 6.72
C VAL A 158 -9.87 -17.47 5.82
N PRO A 159 -10.73 -17.81 4.84
CA PRO A 159 -10.49 -18.96 3.96
C PRO A 159 -9.13 -18.89 3.24
N GLU A 160 -8.76 -17.72 2.73
CA GLU A 160 -7.52 -17.50 2.02
C GLU A 160 -6.30 -17.47 2.97
N LEU A 161 -6.45 -16.92 4.18
CA LEU A 161 -5.41 -16.94 5.22
C LEU A 161 -5.11 -18.38 5.68
N VAL A 162 -6.14 -19.23 5.79
CA VAL A 162 -5.97 -20.66 6.08
C VAL A 162 -5.29 -21.38 4.91
N ALA A 163 -5.76 -21.17 3.69
CA ALA A 163 -5.18 -21.79 2.50
C ALA A 163 -3.69 -21.42 2.29
N ALA A 164 -3.27 -20.25 2.78
CA ALA A 164 -1.89 -19.78 2.70
C ALA A 164 -1.01 -20.15 3.92
N ASN A 165 -1.53 -20.93 4.88
CA ASN A 165 -0.82 -21.27 6.13
C ASN A 165 -0.36 -20.01 6.90
N VAL A 166 -1.21 -18.99 6.93
CA VAL A 166 -1.11 -17.88 7.89
C VAL A 166 -1.82 -18.30 9.18
N LEU A 167 -3.02 -18.87 9.03
CA LEU A 167 -3.84 -19.43 10.09
C LEU A 167 -4.01 -20.94 9.89
N GLU A 168 -4.17 -21.67 10.98
CA GLU A 168 -4.56 -23.08 11.00
C GLU A 168 -6.01 -23.24 10.53
N ALA A 169 -6.44 -24.49 10.32
CA ALA A 169 -7.80 -24.80 9.83
C ALA A 169 -8.94 -24.28 10.73
N ASP A 170 -8.65 -23.91 11.97
CA ASP A 170 -9.61 -23.28 12.89
C ASP A 170 -9.86 -21.78 12.60
N GLY A 171 -9.08 -21.16 11.71
CA GLY A 171 -9.19 -19.74 11.35
C GLY A 171 -8.79 -18.77 12.47
N VAL A 172 -8.11 -19.26 13.51
CA VAL A 172 -7.78 -18.50 14.72
C VAL A 172 -6.33 -18.70 15.13
N THR A 173 -5.86 -19.95 15.15
CA THR A 173 -4.51 -20.28 15.56
C THR A 173 -3.54 -19.91 14.46
N ARG A 174 -2.47 -19.20 14.80
CA ARG A 174 -1.43 -18.83 13.84
C ARG A 174 -0.55 -20.04 13.56
N CYS A 175 -0.27 -20.31 12.29
CA CYS A 175 0.69 -21.34 11.91
C CYS A 175 2.08 -20.98 12.43
N ALA A 176 2.79 -21.97 13.00
CA ALA A 176 4.15 -21.77 13.48
C ALA A 176 5.09 -21.33 12.32
N PRO A 177 6.09 -20.48 12.58
CA PRO A 177 7.14 -20.22 11.60
C PRO A 177 7.82 -21.54 11.22
N GLY A 178 7.84 -21.89 9.93
CA GLY A 178 8.56 -23.06 9.45
C GLY A 178 10.07 -22.95 9.71
N ALA A 179 10.76 -24.09 9.80
CA ALA A 179 12.19 -24.19 10.11
C ALA A 179 13.16 -23.73 8.99
N VAL A 180 12.65 -23.16 7.90
CA VAL A 180 13.36 -22.80 6.66
C VAL A 180 13.06 -21.31 6.36
N PRO A 181 13.85 -20.57 5.56
CA PRO A 181 13.56 -19.17 5.26
C PRO A 181 12.39 -19.09 4.27
N TYR A 182 11.20 -19.40 4.77
CA TYR A 182 9.93 -19.12 4.13
C TYR A 182 9.71 -17.61 4.12
N PRO A 183 8.90 -17.09 3.18
CA PRO A 183 8.41 -15.73 3.30
C PRO A 183 7.85 -15.53 4.70
N SER A 184 8.17 -14.41 5.32
CA SER A 184 7.68 -14.07 6.65
C SER A 184 6.16 -14.21 6.68
N ALA A 185 5.56 -14.47 7.84
CA ALA A 185 4.10 -14.54 7.94
C ALA A 185 3.43 -13.28 7.35
N TRP A 186 4.08 -12.12 7.48
CA TRP A 186 3.68 -10.85 6.89
C TRP A 186 3.68 -10.88 5.35
N GLN A 187 4.75 -11.38 4.72
CA GLN A 187 4.79 -11.57 3.26
C GLN A 187 3.72 -12.55 2.78
N ARG A 188 3.39 -13.60 3.56
CA ARG A 188 2.28 -14.51 3.23
C ARG A 188 0.92 -13.82 3.31
N THR A 189 0.67 -13.05 4.37
CA THR A 189 -0.54 -12.26 4.54
C THR A 189 -0.72 -11.24 3.40
N LEU A 190 0.31 -10.48 3.06
CA LEU A 190 0.28 -9.56 1.92
C LEU A 190 0.12 -10.29 0.58
N GLY A 191 0.67 -11.50 0.45
CA GLY A 191 0.45 -12.35 -0.72
C GLY A 191 -0.99 -12.82 -0.86
N VAL A 192 -1.67 -13.12 0.26
CA VAL A 192 -3.11 -13.42 0.28
C VAL A 192 -3.91 -12.22 -0.21
N VAL A 193 -3.66 -11.04 0.35
CA VAL A 193 -4.36 -9.81 0.00
C VAL A 193 -4.11 -9.46 -1.48
N GLY A 194 -2.85 -9.47 -1.91
CA GLY A 194 -2.47 -9.19 -3.29
C GLY A 194 -3.20 -10.09 -4.28
N ARG A 195 -3.26 -11.41 -4.03
CA ARG A 195 -4.00 -12.35 -4.88
C ARG A 195 -5.51 -12.15 -4.82
N ARG A 196 -6.08 -11.90 -3.63
CA ARG A 196 -7.52 -11.78 -3.41
C ARG A 196 -8.13 -10.58 -4.14
N PHE A 197 -7.37 -9.49 -4.22
CA PHE A 197 -7.82 -8.23 -4.82
C PHE A 197 -7.17 -7.94 -6.17
N GLY A 198 -6.18 -8.73 -6.58
CA GLY A 198 -5.41 -8.53 -7.82
C GLY A 198 -4.46 -7.34 -7.72
N LEU A 199 -3.91 -7.06 -6.53
CA LEU A 199 -3.03 -5.91 -6.31
C LEU A 199 -1.60 -6.23 -6.74
N ARG A 200 -1.01 -5.30 -7.48
CA ARG A 200 0.42 -5.24 -7.78
C ARG A 200 0.91 -3.85 -7.44
N LEU A 201 2.20 -3.72 -7.17
CA LEU A 201 2.83 -2.43 -6.97
C LEU A 201 4.32 -2.56 -7.29
N PRO A 202 4.84 -1.86 -8.30
CA PRO A 202 6.26 -1.96 -8.61
C PRO A 202 7.09 -1.30 -7.50
N ARG A 203 8.12 -1.97 -6.98
CA ARG A 203 9.06 -1.39 -5.99
C ARG A 203 9.64 -0.03 -6.40
N ALA A 204 9.74 0.22 -7.71
CA ALA A 204 10.20 1.50 -8.26
C ALA A 204 9.39 2.71 -7.75
N VAL A 205 8.17 2.50 -7.23
CA VAL A 205 7.40 3.57 -6.57
C VAL A 205 8.18 4.22 -5.43
N LEU A 206 9.00 3.50 -4.66
CA LEU A 206 9.73 4.08 -3.53
C LEU A 206 10.93 4.94 -3.96
N GLY A 207 11.46 4.71 -5.16
CA GLY A 207 12.62 5.42 -5.68
C GLY A 207 12.27 6.21 -6.93
N GLU A 208 12.72 5.70 -8.07
CA GLU A 208 12.81 6.44 -9.34
C GLU A 208 11.47 6.78 -9.99
N LEU A 209 10.38 6.05 -9.69
CA LEU A 209 9.12 6.28 -10.38
C LEU A 209 8.57 7.65 -9.99
N ARG A 210 8.48 8.53 -11.00
CA ARG A 210 7.94 9.87 -10.85
C ARG A 210 6.42 9.83 -10.99
N LEU A 211 5.73 10.30 -9.97
CA LEU A 211 4.27 10.29 -9.87
C LEU A 211 3.78 11.69 -9.50
N PRO A 212 2.61 12.14 -10.01
CA PRO A 212 1.95 13.35 -9.52
C PRO A 212 1.82 13.30 -8.00
N ALA A 213 2.14 14.41 -7.34
CA ALA A 213 2.07 14.53 -5.90
C ALA A 213 1.07 15.60 -5.47
N TYR A 214 0.45 15.38 -4.31
CA TYR A 214 -0.59 16.23 -3.77
C TYR A 214 -0.40 16.43 -2.27
N VAL A 215 -0.64 17.65 -1.80
CA VAL A 215 -0.84 17.91 -0.37
C VAL A 215 -2.24 17.46 0.00
N VAL A 216 -2.34 16.65 1.05
CA VAL A 216 -3.62 16.22 1.63
C VAL A 216 -3.87 16.81 3.01
N ARG A 217 -2.81 17.29 3.67
CA ARG A 217 -2.87 17.98 4.96
C ARG A 217 -1.71 18.96 5.11
N GLY A 218 -1.95 20.04 5.85
CA GLY A 218 -0.92 21.02 6.15
C GLY A 218 -0.47 21.83 4.93
N ARG A 219 0.75 22.36 5.00
CA ARG A 219 1.39 23.18 3.97
C ARG A 219 2.89 22.88 3.96
N PRO A 220 3.30 21.70 3.47
CA PRO A 220 4.71 21.40 3.31
C PRO A 220 5.35 22.39 2.33
N GLY A 221 6.67 22.54 2.42
CA GLY A 221 7.46 23.39 1.53
C GLY A 221 7.48 22.89 0.07
N LEU A 222 6.35 23.03 -0.65
CA LEU A 222 6.20 22.71 -2.06
C LEU A 222 6.44 23.96 -2.93
N GLU A 223 7.51 24.69 -2.68
CA GLU A 223 8.05 25.59 -3.71
C GLU A 223 8.95 24.73 -4.61
N LEU A 224 8.37 24.19 -5.69
CA LEU A 224 9.17 23.63 -6.78
C LEU A 224 9.90 24.80 -7.49
N PRO A 225 11.19 24.64 -7.85
CA PRO A 225 11.93 25.65 -8.62
C PRO A 225 11.30 25.94 -10.00
#